data_AF-A0A1Q8BK02-F1
#
_entry.id   AF-A0A1Q8BK02-F1
#
_cell.length_a   1.000
_cell.length_b   1.000
_cell.length_c   1.000
_cell.angle_alpha   90.00
_cell.angle_beta   90.00
_cell.angle_gamma   90.00
#
_symmetry.space_group_name_H-M   'P 1'
#
loop_
_entity.id
_entity.type
_entity.pdbx_description
1 polymer ?
#
loop_
_entity_poly.entity_id
_entity_poly.type
_entity_poly.pdbx_seq_one_letter_code
_entity_poly.pdbx_strand_id
1 'polypeptide(L)'
;MIEIPVTTMPGLKLPIHVSYLLYLSNFSAALALAYFRTALEMCRRSGTQPSLLLHPLDFLGCDDVSELSFFPAMQLKSGIKVSFVSRVLDIFGEKFEVVSMERHARHASDLDLAHVTPGFSK
;
A
#
# COMPACT_ATOMS: atom_id res chain seq x y z
N MET A 1 -13.37 -6.90 18.47
CA MET A 1 -12.29 -6.13 17.80
C MET A 1 -11.79 -6.99 16.65
N ILE A 2 -11.68 -6.45 15.43
CA ILE A 2 -11.15 -7.15 14.25
C ILE A 2 -9.80 -6.51 13.92
N GLU A 3 -8.78 -7.33 13.69
CA GLU A 3 -7.45 -6.88 13.26
C GLU A 3 -7.29 -7.16 11.76
N ILE A 4 -6.94 -6.14 10.99
CA ILE A 4 -6.64 -6.26 9.56
C ILE A 4 -5.17 -5.90 9.39
N PRO A 5 -4.29 -6.88 9.07
CA PRO A 5 -2.87 -6.61 8.95
C PRO A 5 -2.58 -5.74 7.72
N VAL A 6 -1.49 -4.98 7.80
CA VAL A 6 -0.90 -4.37 6.61
C VAL A 6 -0.39 -5.46 5.67
N THR A 7 -0.56 -5.24 4.37
CA THR A 7 -0.18 -6.25 3.37
C THR A 7 1.31 -6.22 3.07
N THR A 8 1.93 -7.39 3.03
CA THR A 8 3.27 -7.58 2.45
C THR A 8 3.17 -8.43 1.19
N MET A 9 4.16 -8.30 0.31
CA MET A 9 4.27 -9.07 -0.91
C MET A 9 4.32 -10.57 -0.57
N PRO A 10 3.39 -11.38 -1.08
CA PRO A 10 3.34 -12.82 -0.78
C PRO A 10 4.66 -13.52 -1.12
N GLY A 11 5.11 -14.43 -0.25
CA GLY A 11 6.37 -15.18 -0.41
C GLY A 11 7.62 -14.36 -0.08
N LEU A 12 7.81 -13.19 -0.69
CA LEU A 12 9.00 -12.34 -0.50
C LEU A 12 8.97 -11.49 0.77
N LYS A 13 7.78 -11.28 1.36
CA LYS A 13 7.55 -10.46 2.57
C LYS A 13 8.08 -9.03 2.45
N LEU A 14 8.17 -8.50 1.23
CA LEU A 14 8.53 -7.11 0.97
C LEU A 14 7.32 -6.19 1.24
N PRO A 15 7.54 -4.94 1.68
CA PRO A 15 6.44 -4.04 2.04
C PRO A 15 5.65 -3.56 0.81
N ILE A 16 4.32 -3.52 0.93
CA ILE A 16 3.43 -2.85 -0.02
C ILE A 16 2.92 -1.57 0.65
N HIS A 17 3.60 -0.45 0.40
CA HIS A 17 3.34 0.80 1.09
C HIS A 17 3.59 2.02 0.19
N VAL A 18 2.68 2.99 0.17
CA VAL A 18 2.75 4.14 -0.74
C VAL A 18 4.01 4.99 -0.51
N SER A 19 4.36 5.28 0.73
CA SER A 19 5.60 6.01 1.04
C SER A 19 6.87 5.32 0.51
N TYR A 20 6.89 3.99 0.43
CA TYR A 20 8.00 3.24 -0.18
C TYR A 20 8.00 3.37 -1.70
N LEU A 21 6.82 3.36 -2.34
CA LEU A 21 6.71 3.62 -3.77
C LEU A 21 7.15 5.03 -4.12
N LEU A 22 6.75 6.03 -3.32
CA LEU A 22 7.18 7.42 -3.46
C LEU A 22 8.69 7.55 -3.27
N TYR A 23 9.27 6.88 -2.27
CA TYR A 23 10.71 6.83 -2.09
C TYR A 23 11.41 6.25 -3.33
N LEU A 24 10.96 5.08 -3.83
CA LEU A 24 11.52 4.44 -5.01
C LEU A 24 11.32 5.28 -6.28
N SER A 25 10.23 6.04 -6.37
CA SER A 25 9.93 6.92 -7.51
C SER A 25 10.96 8.03 -7.70
N ASN A 26 11.66 8.44 -6.64
CA ASN A 26 12.77 9.40 -6.72
C ASN A 26 13.96 8.84 -7.52
N PHE A 27 14.13 7.52 -7.55
CA PHE A 27 15.15 6.86 -8.36
C PHE A 27 14.61 6.51 -9.74
N SER A 28 13.41 5.93 -9.80
CA SER A 28 12.72 5.63 -11.06
C SER A 28 11.23 5.38 -10.82
N ALA A 29 10.39 6.28 -11.32
CA ALA A 29 8.94 6.11 -11.29
C ALA A 29 8.49 4.83 -12.02
N ALA A 30 9.14 4.49 -13.14
CA ALA A 30 8.83 3.27 -13.89
C ALA A 30 9.10 2.00 -13.05
N LEU A 31 10.24 1.95 -12.36
CA LEU A 31 10.59 0.83 -11.49
C LEU A 31 9.65 0.73 -10.29
N ALA A 32 9.28 1.87 -9.68
CA ALA A 32 8.32 1.90 -8.57
C ALA A 32 6.96 1.33 -8.98
N LEU A 33 6.45 1.72 -10.15
CA LEU A 33 5.18 1.19 -10.66
C LEU A 33 5.31 -0.29 -11.11
N ALA A 34 6.46 -0.72 -11.63
CA ALA A 34 6.70 -2.12 -11.97
C ALA A 34 6.75 -3.01 -10.71
N TYR A 35 7.43 -2.55 -9.66
CA TYR A 35 7.42 -3.18 -8.34
C TYR A 35 5.99 -3.34 -7.82
N PHE A 36 5.21 -2.26 -7.86
CA PHE A 36 3.83 -2.29 -7.36
C PHE A 36 2.94 -3.25 -8.17
N ARG A 37 3.01 -3.21 -9.51
CA ARG A 37 2.28 -4.16 -10.38
C ARG A 37 2.66 -5.61 -10.10
N THR A 38 3.94 -5.87 -9.85
CA THR A 38 4.44 -7.21 -9.51
C THR A 38 3.87 -7.67 -8.17
N ALA A 39 3.88 -6.80 -7.16
CA ALA A 39 3.29 -7.09 -5.86
C ALA A 39 1.78 -7.43 -5.97
N LEU A 40 1.02 -6.65 -6.73
CA LEU A 40 -0.41 -6.89 -6.96
C LEU A 40 -0.68 -8.19 -7.71
N GLU A 41 0.12 -8.51 -8.73
CA GLU A 41 -0.01 -9.78 -9.44
C GLU A 41 0.30 -10.99 -8.54
N MET A 42 1.28 -10.86 -7.64
CA MET A 42 1.57 -11.89 -6.65
C MET A 42 0.41 -12.07 -5.67
N CYS A 43 -0.18 -10.97 -5.16
CA CYS A 43 -1.39 -11.02 -4.34
C CYS A 43 -2.54 -11.73 -5.06
N ARG A 44 -2.76 -11.42 -6.34
CA ARG A 44 -3.81 -12.05 -7.15
C ARG A 44 -3.57 -13.55 -7.32
N ARG A 45 -2.32 -13.97 -7.53
CA ARG A 45 -1.94 -15.39 -7.69
C ARG A 45 -2.02 -16.18 -6.38
N SER A 46 -1.72 -15.54 -5.25
CA SER A 46 -1.79 -16.19 -3.94
C SER A 46 -3.19 -16.13 -3.30
N GLY A 47 -4.14 -15.44 -3.91
CA GLY A 47 -5.45 -15.17 -3.30
C GLY A 47 -5.39 -14.18 -2.12
N THR A 48 -4.28 -13.46 -1.95
CA THR A 48 -4.13 -12.44 -0.90
C THR A 48 -4.93 -11.21 -1.30
N GLN A 49 -5.84 -10.77 -0.44
CA GLN A 49 -6.59 -9.53 -0.61
C GLN A 49 -5.76 -8.37 -0.04
N PRO A 50 -5.22 -7.46 -0.89
CA PRO A 50 -4.32 -6.42 -0.41
C PRO A 50 -5.07 -5.24 0.23
N SER A 51 -4.45 -4.67 1.25
CA SER A 51 -4.81 -3.40 1.90
C SER A 51 -3.71 -2.36 1.66
N LEU A 52 -4.09 -1.12 1.39
CA LEU A 52 -3.17 0.01 1.26
C LEU A 52 -3.40 1.00 2.40
N LEU A 53 -2.32 1.30 3.13
CA LEU A 53 -2.32 2.35 4.15
C LEU A 53 -1.79 3.65 3.55
N LEU A 54 -2.60 4.70 3.66
CA LEU A 54 -2.28 6.05 3.16
C LEU A 54 -1.99 6.97 4.35
N HIS A 55 -0.93 7.76 4.24
CA HIS A 55 -0.53 8.75 5.23
C HIS A 55 -0.73 10.16 4.68
N PRO A 56 -0.96 11.18 5.53
CA PRO A 56 -0.96 12.57 5.08
C PRO A 56 0.30 12.93 4.28
N LEU A 57 1.45 12.41 4.71
CA LEU A 57 2.73 12.60 4.05
C LEU A 57 2.85 11.92 2.68
N ASP A 58 1.91 11.07 2.27
CA ASP A 58 1.90 10.59 0.88
C ASP A 58 1.39 11.67 -0.08
N PHE A 59 0.75 12.74 0.43
CA PHE A 59 0.17 13.83 -0.35
C PHE A 59 0.87 15.18 -0.15
N LEU A 60 1.45 15.41 1.04
CA LEU A 60 2.15 16.66 1.37
C LEU A 60 3.58 16.69 0.79
N GLY A 61 4.03 17.85 0.31
CA GLY A 61 5.37 18.06 -0.24
C GLY A 61 6.21 19.12 0.48
N CYS A 62 7.36 19.44 -0.11
CA CYS A 62 8.24 20.52 0.37
C CYS A 62 7.58 21.90 0.33
N ASP A 63 6.52 22.05 -0.47
CA ASP A 63 5.69 23.23 -0.63
C ASP A 63 4.58 23.37 0.42
N ASP A 64 4.36 22.36 1.27
CA ASP A 64 3.36 22.41 2.35
C ASP A 64 4.01 22.61 3.73
N VAL A 65 5.00 21.78 4.09
CA VAL A 65 5.60 21.76 5.45
C VAL A 65 7.10 21.44 5.39
N SER A 66 7.92 22.41 5.81
CA SER A 66 9.39 22.30 5.74
C SER A 66 10.00 21.47 6.89
N GLU A 67 9.33 21.47 8.03
CA GLU A 67 9.71 20.84 9.30
C GLU A 67 9.70 19.31 9.19
N LEU A 68 8.98 18.77 8.21
CA LEU A 68 8.84 17.34 7.96
C LEU A 68 9.78 16.85 6.83
N SER A 69 10.73 17.67 6.39
CA SER A 69 11.68 17.35 5.30
C SER A 69 12.53 16.10 5.51
N PHE A 70 12.65 15.62 6.75
CA PHE A 70 13.35 14.37 7.08
C PHE A 70 12.58 13.10 6.67
N PHE A 71 11.28 13.21 6.37
CA PHE A 71 10.50 12.07 5.90
C PHE A 71 10.81 11.72 4.43
N PRO A 72 10.69 10.45 4.03
CA PRO A 72 10.95 10.02 2.66
C PRO A 72 10.13 10.80 1.63
N ALA A 73 10.77 11.12 0.50
CA ALA A 73 10.14 11.81 -0.63
C ALA A 73 9.56 13.22 -0.30
N MET A 74 9.92 13.83 0.82
CA MET A 74 9.47 15.18 1.18
C MET A 74 10.19 16.29 0.42
N GLN A 75 11.24 15.99 -0.34
CA GLN A 75 11.82 16.92 -1.30
C GLN A 75 10.93 17.16 -2.54
N LEU A 76 9.96 16.27 -2.78
CA LEU A 76 9.02 16.41 -3.89
C LEU A 76 7.94 17.44 -3.56
N LYS A 77 7.43 18.13 -4.58
CA LYS A 77 6.24 18.97 -4.45
C LYS A 77 4.98 18.11 -4.34
N SER A 78 4.00 18.59 -3.58
CA SER A 78 2.69 17.97 -3.34
C SER A 78 2.04 17.46 -4.62
N GLY A 79 1.97 18.30 -5.67
CA GLY A 79 1.35 17.94 -6.96
C GLY A 79 2.01 16.74 -7.66
N ILE A 80 3.33 16.56 -7.51
CA ILE A 80 4.04 15.39 -8.06
C ILE A 80 3.62 14.14 -7.29
N LYS A 81 3.55 14.23 -5.97
CA LYS A 81 3.17 13.12 -5.09
C LYS A 81 1.72 12.71 -5.34
N VAL A 82 0.79 13.67 -5.36
CA VAL A 82 -0.61 13.44 -5.67
C VAL A 82 -0.77 12.75 -7.02
N SER A 83 -0.10 13.24 -8.07
CA SER A 83 -0.15 12.62 -9.41
C SER A 83 0.35 11.16 -9.40
N PHE A 84 1.46 10.90 -8.72
CA PHE A 84 2.00 9.55 -8.60
C PHE A 84 1.08 8.63 -7.79
N VAL A 85 0.55 9.10 -6.65
CA VAL A 85 -0.38 8.35 -5.80
C VAL A 85 -1.69 8.07 -6.54
N SER A 86 -2.24 9.03 -7.30
CA SER A 86 -3.39 8.79 -8.18
C SER A 86 -3.10 7.63 -9.13
N ARG A 87 -1.94 7.61 -9.79
CA ARG A 87 -1.58 6.50 -10.69
C ARG A 87 -1.44 5.16 -9.97
N VAL A 88 -0.91 5.15 -8.74
CA VAL A 88 -0.85 3.95 -7.89
C VAL A 88 -2.26 3.44 -7.58
N LEU A 89 -3.19 4.32 -7.20
CA LEU A 89 -4.58 3.95 -6.90
C LEU A 89 -5.34 3.49 -8.15
N ASP A 90 -5.09 4.08 -9.31
CA ASP A 90 -5.64 3.60 -10.59
C ASP A 90 -5.19 2.15 -10.87
N ILE A 91 -3.88 1.87 -10.75
CA ILE A 91 -3.33 0.52 -10.94
C ILE A 91 -3.91 -0.47 -9.92
N PHE A 92 -4.14 -0.01 -8.69
CA PHE A 92 -4.79 -0.82 -7.66
C PHE A 92 -6.22 -1.19 -8.07
N GLY A 93 -7.01 -0.20 -8.51
CA GLY A 93 -8.38 -0.38 -9.01
C GLY A 93 -8.48 -1.17 -10.32
N GLU A 94 -7.45 -1.13 -11.19
CA GLU A 94 -7.36 -1.97 -12.39
C GLU A 94 -7.25 -3.47 -12.04
N LYS A 95 -6.79 -3.82 -10.83
CA LYS A 95 -6.52 -5.20 -10.40
C LYS A 95 -7.46 -5.74 -9.33
N PHE A 96 -8.02 -4.87 -8.50
CA PHE A 96 -8.88 -5.23 -7.37
C PHE A 96 -10.05 -4.26 -7.24
N GLU A 97 -11.20 -4.75 -6.73
CA GLU A 97 -12.27 -3.85 -6.30
C GLU A 97 -11.84 -3.11 -5.03
N VAL A 98 -11.85 -1.78 -5.08
CA VAL A 98 -11.52 -0.94 -3.93
C VAL A 98 -12.76 -0.73 -3.08
N VAL A 99 -12.70 -1.19 -1.83
CA VAL A 99 -13.82 -1.11 -0.88
C VAL A 99 -13.36 -0.51 0.45
N SER A 100 -14.30 -0.09 1.28
CA SER A 100 -14.00 0.32 2.66
C SER A 100 -13.52 -0.87 3.49
N MET A 101 -12.76 -0.60 4.55
CA MET A 101 -12.33 -1.62 5.51
C MET A 101 -13.50 -2.37 6.16
N GLU A 102 -14.64 -1.69 6.35
CA GLU A 102 -15.86 -2.33 6.85
C GLU A 102 -16.40 -3.38 5.87
N ARG A 103 -16.53 -3.02 4.58
CA ARG A 103 -16.99 -3.95 3.54
C ARG A 103 -16.02 -5.12 3.38
N HIS A 104 -14.72 -4.85 3.43
CA HIS A 104 -13.69 -5.87 3.38
C HIS A 104 -13.79 -6.84 4.58
N ALA A 105 -13.91 -6.32 5.80
CA ALA A 105 -14.05 -7.14 7.01
C ALA A 105 -15.31 -8.03 6.97
N ARG A 106 -16.44 -7.47 6.51
CA ARG A 106 -17.69 -8.22 6.34
C ARG A 106 -17.57 -9.32 5.30
N HIS A 107 -16.96 -9.02 4.16
CA HIS A 107 -16.69 -10.03 3.14
C HIS A 107 -15.79 -11.15 3.68
N ALA A 108 -14.72 -10.80 4.39
CA ALA A 108 -13.81 -11.79 4.99
C ALA A 108 -14.50 -12.67 6.05
N SER A 109 -15.48 -12.14 6.80
CA SER A 109 -16.25 -12.95 7.76
C SER A 109 -17.22 -13.94 7.12
N ASP A 110 -17.59 -13.73 5.85
CA ASP A 110 -18.45 -14.64 5.10
C ASP A 110 -17.65 -15.78 4.45
N LEU A 111 -16.32 -15.71 4.44
CA LEU A 111 -15.43 -16.73 3.91
C LEU A 111 -15.11 -17.80 4.95
N ASP A 112 -15.05 -19.06 4.52
CA ASP A 112 -14.54 -20.18 5.34
C ASP A 112 -13.01 -20.13 5.39
N LEU A 113 -12.48 -19.25 6.25
CA LEU A 113 -11.05 -19.02 6.42
C LEU A 113 -10.45 -20.00 7.42
N ALA A 114 -9.22 -20.46 7.15
CA ALA A 114 -8.48 -21.26 8.09
C ALA A 114 -8.24 -20.50 9.40
N HIS A 115 -8.65 -21.10 10.52
CA HIS A 115 -8.33 -20.58 11.83
C HIS A 115 -6.84 -20.78 12.14
N VAL A 116 -6.14 -19.69 12.43
CA VAL A 116 -4.74 -19.70 12.85
C VAL A 116 -4.67 -19.23 14.30
N THR A 117 -4.13 -20.06 15.18
CA THR A 117 -3.81 -19.65 16.56
C THR A 117 -2.47 -18.93 16.54
N PRO A 118 -2.40 -17.62 16.85
CA PRO A 118 -1.15 -16.89 16.84
C PRO A 118 -0.21 -17.41 17.94
N GLY A 119 1.01 -17.79 17.54
CA GLY A 119 2.08 -18.19 18.46
C GLY A 119 2.74 -16.97 19.07
N PHE A 120 2.08 -16.30 20.01
CA PHE A 120 2.72 -15.24 20.81
C PHE A 120 3.72 -15.90 21.76
N SER A 121 5.00 -15.95 21.38
CA SER A 121 6.06 -16.26 22.34
C SER A 121 6.14 -15.12 23.33
N LYS A 122 6.10 -15.45 24.63
CA LYS A 122 6.36 -14.48 25.71
C LYS A 122 7.79 -13.98 25.68
#